data_AF-A0A1V5GKY9-F1
#
_entry.id   AF-A0A1V5GKY9-F1
#
_cell.length_a   1.000
_cell.length_b   1.000
_cell.length_c   1.000
_cell.angle_alpha   90.00
_cell.angle_beta   90.00
_cell.angle_gamma   90.00
#
_symmetry.space_group_name_H-M   'P 1'
#
loop_
_entity.id
_entity.type
_entity.pdbx_description
1 polymer ?
#
loop_
_entity_poly.entity_id
_entity_poly.type
_entity_poly.pdbx_seq_one_letter_code
_entity_poly.pdbx_strand_id
1 'polypeptide(L)'
;MSETRQCMKLRLTDEKPSIFGSKIGGVGYLPHEMDVPTNKQGNQLRLLAQINCADVELDNFPKQGLLQFWILNDSMAGLGIDDFSDQQGFRILYHPFIDETVTELELTFKVFGNPFDDESVFPVKGEFAVEMVTAEESEDDYTDEDSLMSGHKIGGFPLITRYDPRSPHDSRDFLLLQLDSDFSGDMGEDGSFTFREKIMWGDAGVGHFFIDREALKLLDFSDVLYYWDNT
;
A
#
# COMPACT_ATOMS: atom_id res chain seq x y z
N MET A 1 -18.27 24.04 -10.42
CA MET A 1 -16.88 23.62 -10.63
C MET A 1 -16.73 22.37 -9.80
N SER A 2 -16.36 21.25 -10.42
CA SER A 2 -16.07 20.01 -9.71
C SER A 2 -14.96 20.22 -8.69
N GLU A 3 -15.03 19.47 -7.59
CA GLU A 3 -13.94 19.45 -6.61
C GLU A 3 -12.70 18.82 -7.27
N THR A 4 -11.54 19.44 -7.06
CA THR A 4 -10.26 18.87 -7.46
C THR A 4 -9.42 18.52 -6.24
N ARG A 5 -8.61 17.47 -6.36
CA ARG A 5 -7.71 17.00 -5.29
C ARG A 5 -6.35 16.65 -5.86
N GLN A 6 -5.30 17.08 -5.17
CA GLN A 6 -3.94 16.63 -5.46
C GLN A 6 -3.72 15.19 -4.99
N CYS A 7 -2.93 14.45 -5.75
CA CYS A 7 -2.48 13.10 -5.41
C CYS A 7 -1.02 12.89 -5.85
N MET A 8 -0.38 11.88 -5.27
CA MET A 8 0.86 11.30 -5.78
C MET A 8 0.52 10.01 -6.50
N LYS A 9 0.75 9.95 -7.81
CA LYS A 9 0.71 8.71 -8.59
C LYS A 9 1.97 7.91 -8.35
N LEU A 10 1.83 6.63 -8.08
CA LEU A 10 2.94 5.71 -7.82
C LEU A 10 3.15 4.83 -9.05
N ARG A 11 4.37 4.83 -9.59
CA ARG A 11 4.78 3.98 -10.70
C ARG A 11 5.78 2.94 -10.21
N LEU A 12 5.49 1.67 -10.47
CA LEU A 12 6.32 0.55 -10.05
C LEU A 12 7.41 0.31 -11.09
N THR A 13 8.67 0.28 -10.65
CA THR A 13 9.82 -0.07 -11.48
C THR A 13 10.46 -1.36 -10.99
N ASP A 14 11.16 -2.05 -11.89
CA ASP A 14 11.91 -3.29 -11.59
C ASP A 14 13.30 -3.01 -10.98
N GLU A 15 13.62 -1.75 -10.68
CA GLU A 15 14.84 -1.43 -9.95
C GLU A 15 14.80 -1.99 -8.53
N LYS A 16 15.92 -2.52 -8.04
CA LYS A 16 16.00 -3.00 -6.66
C LYS A 16 15.90 -1.81 -5.69
N PRO A 17 14.84 -1.69 -4.89
CA PRO A 17 14.69 -0.57 -3.98
C PRO A 17 15.62 -0.71 -2.77
N SER A 18 16.13 0.43 -2.29
CA SER A 18 16.78 0.54 -0.98
C SER A 18 15.81 0.11 0.13
N ILE A 19 16.33 -0.46 1.23
CA ILE A 19 15.53 -0.70 2.44
C ILE A 19 15.00 0.60 3.07
N PHE A 20 15.58 1.74 2.72
CA PHE A 20 15.15 3.08 3.16
C PHE A 20 14.30 3.82 2.11
N GLY A 21 14.07 3.23 0.94
CA GLY A 21 13.32 3.85 -0.15
C GLY A 21 11.83 3.52 -0.13
N SER A 22 11.09 4.22 -0.97
CA SER A 22 9.71 3.85 -1.30
C SER A 22 9.67 2.56 -2.11
N LYS A 23 8.81 1.60 -1.73
CA LYS A 23 8.68 0.29 -2.37
C LYS A 23 7.31 -0.34 -2.16
N ILE A 24 6.97 -1.27 -3.05
CA ILE A 24 5.86 -2.21 -2.90
C ILE A 24 6.43 -3.63 -2.73
N GLY A 25 5.99 -4.35 -1.70
CA GLY A 25 6.51 -5.66 -1.34
C GLY A 25 7.97 -5.66 -0.85
N GLY A 26 8.58 -6.85 -0.80
CA GLY A 26 9.95 -7.04 -0.35
C GLY A 26 10.15 -6.95 1.17
N VAL A 27 11.37 -6.55 1.57
CA VAL A 27 11.74 -6.43 2.99
C VAL A 27 11.67 -4.97 3.42
N GLY A 28 10.88 -4.72 4.47
CA GLY A 28 10.66 -3.39 5.03
C GLY A 28 11.70 -3.05 6.10
N TYR A 29 12.05 -1.76 6.20
CA TYR A 29 12.90 -1.26 7.26
C TYR A 29 12.30 -1.55 8.64
N LEU A 30 13.09 -2.04 9.58
CA LEU A 30 12.73 -2.13 10.98
C LEU A 30 13.94 -1.73 11.81
N PRO A 31 13.80 -0.87 12.84
CA PRO A 31 14.89 -0.56 13.77
C PRO A 31 15.52 -1.84 14.35
N HIS A 32 16.79 -1.79 14.74
CA HIS A 32 17.56 -2.96 15.19
C HIS A 32 16.80 -3.86 16.18
N GLU A 33 16.21 -3.27 17.22
CA GLU A 33 15.52 -3.99 18.30
C GLU A 33 14.03 -4.28 18.02
N MET A 34 13.52 -3.95 16.82
CA MET A 34 12.13 -4.18 16.45
C MET A 34 11.98 -5.47 15.64
N ASP A 35 11.05 -6.31 16.05
CA ASP A 35 10.63 -7.50 15.32
C ASP A 35 9.61 -7.17 14.22
N VAL A 36 9.47 -8.08 13.25
CA VAL A 36 8.41 -7.99 12.24
C VAL A 36 7.04 -8.01 12.94
N PRO A 37 6.10 -7.12 12.56
CA PRO A 37 4.81 -7.07 13.24
C PRO A 37 4.04 -8.39 13.08
N THR A 38 3.37 -8.79 14.17
CA THR A 38 2.54 -9.99 14.24
C THR A 38 1.11 -9.65 14.66
N ASN A 39 0.19 -10.55 14.36
CA ASN A 39 -1.15 -10.53 14.94
C ASN A 39 -1.16 -11.09 16.38
N LYS A 40 -2.30 -11.06 17.08
CA LYS A 40 -2.49 -11.61 18.43
C LYS A 40 -2.11 -13.09 18.57
N GLN A 41 -2.11 -13.86 17.49
CA GLN A 41 -1.73 -15.28 17.48
C GLN A 41 -0.22 -15.49 17.25
N GLY A 42 0.54 -14.42 17.02
CA GLY A 42 1.96 -14.47 16.71
C GLY A 42 2.27 -14.77 15.24
N ASN A 43 1.25 -14.76 14.36
CA ASN A 43 1.48 -14.92 12.92
C ASN A 43 2.08 -13.64 12.37
N GLN A 44 3.18 -13.77 11.63
CA GLN A 44 3.89 -12.67 11.04
C GLN A 44 3.08 -12.02 9.90
N LEU A 45 3.06 -10.68 9.88
CA LEU A 45 2.59 -9.92 8.73
C LEU A 45 3.69 -9.83 7.66
N ARG A 46 3.30 -9.51 6.43
CA ARG A 46 4.21 -9.23 5.31
C ARG A 46 4.08 -7.77 4.91
N LEU A 47 5.20 -7.19 4.46
CA LEU A 47 5.19 -5.82 3.96
C LEU A 47 4.39 -5.77 2.66
N LEU A 48 3.37 -4.93 2.63
CA LEU A 48 2.63 -4.57 1.43
C LEU A 48 3.30 -3.40 0.73
N ALA A 49 3.59 -2.33 1.48
CA ALA A 49 4.23 -1.13 0.95
C ALA A 49 5.04 -0.40 2.02
N GLN A 50 6.04 0.34 1.59
CA GLN A 50 6.78 1.30 2.38
C GLN A 50 6.93 2.59 1.58
N ILE A 51 6.65 3.72 2.19
CA ILE A 51 6.65 5.04 1.57
C ILE A 51 7.65 5.91 2.32
N ASN A 52 8.67 6.39 1.62
CA ASN A 52 9.51 7.46 2.12
C ASN A 52 8.73 8.77 2.07
N CYS A 53 8.38 9.28 3.24
CA CYS A 53 7.50 10.44 3.37
C CYS A 53 8.15 11.74 2.84
N ALA A 54 9.48 11.79 2.72
CA ALA A 54 10.18 12.92 2.11
C ALA A 54 9.86 13.09 0.61
N ASP A 55 9.45 12.01 -0.07
CA ASP A 55 9.15 12.01 -1.50
C ASP A 55 7.68 12.37 -1.80
N VAL A 56 6.85 12.57 -0.76
CA VAL A 56 5.41 12.85 -0.90
C VAL A 56 5.13 14.36 -0.83
N GLU A 57 4.79 14.92 -1.99
CA GLU A 57 4.50 16.35 -2.18
C GLU A 57 3.02 16.71 -1.96
N LEU A 58 2.41 16.17 -0.90
CA LEU A 58 1.05 16.54 -0.50
C LEU A 58 1.06 17.40 0.78
N ASP A 59 0.13 18.33 0.85
CA ASP A 59 -0.08 19.13 2.05
C ASP A 59 -0.46 18.23 3.23
N ASN A 60 0.11 18.53 4.41
CA ASN A 60 -0.15 17.83 5.67
C ASN A 60 0.28 16.35 5.72
N PHE A 61 0.84 15.79 4.65
CA PHE A 61 1.51 14.49 4.71
C PHE A 61 2.84 14.61 5.48
N PRO A 62 3.27 13.59 6.25
CA PRO A 62 4.57 13.61 6.91
C PRO A 62 5.68 13.97 5.91
N LYS A 63 6.68 14.76 6.33
CA LYS A 63 7.77 15.23 5.46
C LYS A 63 9.09 14.49 5.65
N GLN A 64 9.11 13.51 6.53
CA GLN A 64 10.26 12.65 6.80
C GLN A 64 9.81 11.31 7.36
N GLY A 65 10.71 10.34 7.35
CA GLY A 65 10.48 9.02 7.90
C GLY A 65 9.86 8.05 6.89
N LEU A 66 9.59 6.84 7.37
CA LEU A 66 9.00 5.77 6.57
C LEU A 66 7.61 5.43 7.11
N LEU A 67 6.60 5.51 6.24
CA LEU A 67 5.27 4.99 6.51
C LEU A 67 5.13 3.62 5.86
N GLN A 68 4.72 2.61 6.61
CA GLN A 68 4.65 1.24 6.16
C GLN A 68 3.27 0.65 6.35
N PHE A 69 2.93 -0.24 5.43
CA PHE A 69 1.68 -0.97 5.35
C PHE A 69 2.04 -2.45 5.38
N TRP A 70 1.57 -3.15 6.41
CA TRP A 70 1.79 -4.57 6.61
C TRP A 70 0.45 -5.28 6.59
N ILE A 71 0.34 -6.45 5.96
CA ILE A 71 -0.89 -7.24 5.95
C ILE A 71 -0.58 -8.72 6.22
N LEU A 72 -1.56 -9.43 6.76
CA LEU A 72 -1.46 -10.87 6.97
C LEU A 72 -1.59 -11.55 5.61
N ASN A 73 -0.73 -12.53 5.38
CA ASN A 73 -0.82 -13.38 4.21
C ASN A 73 -1.77 -14.54 4.51
N ASP A 74 -3.06 -14.24 4.43
CA ASP A 74 -4.15 -15.21 4.50
C ASP A 74 -5.04 -15.08 3.26
N SER A 75 -6.09 -15.90 3.18
CA SER A 75 -7.02 -15.88 2.05
C SER A 75 -7.81 -14.58 1.90
N MET A 76 -7.77 -13.69 2.91
CA MET A 76 -8.47 -12.40 2.92
C MET A 76 -7.49 -11.23 2.84
N ALA A 77 -6.20 -11.47 2.60
CA ALA A 77 -5.14 -10.46 2.62
C ALA A 77 -5.16 -9.60 3.91
N GLY A 78 -5.50 -10.20 5.05
CA GLY A 78 -5.57 -9.52 6.34
C GLY A 78 -6.77 -8.59 6.52
N LEU A 79 -7.77 -8.65 5.64
CA LEU A 79 -8.99 -7.85 5.77
C LEU A 79 -9.78 -8.24 7.03
N GLY A 80 -10.17 -7.24 7.83
CA GLY A 80 -11.05 -7.43 8.98
C GLY A 80 -12.45 -7.86 8.57
N ILE A 81 -13.10 -8.72 9.34
CA ILE A 81 -14.46 -9.22 9.05
C ILE A 81 -15.54 -8.28 9.61
N ASP A 82 -15.38 -7.87 10.88
CA ASP A 82 -16.37 -7.05 11.60
C ASP A 82 -15.97 -5.58 11.68
N ASP A 83 -14.66 -5.30 11.66
CA ASP A 83 -14.08 -3.97 11.78
C ASP A 83 -12.88 -3.84 10.83
N PHE A 84 -13.04 -3.02 9.79
CA PHE A 84 -11.99 -2.74 8.79
C PHE A 84 -10.84 -1.89 9.35
N SER A 85 -10.93 -1.47 10.61
CA SER A 85 -9.91 -0.70 11.33
C SER A 85 -9.12 -1.56 12.31
N ASP A 86 -9.48 -2.85 12.48
CA ASP A 86 -8.76 -3.75 13.39
C ASP A 86 -7.39 -4.15 12.81
N GLN A 87 -6.34 -3.53 13.34
CA GLN A 87 -4.94 -3.78 12.98
C GLN A 87 -4.39 -5.12 13.53
N GLN A 88 -5.23 -6.16 13.61
CA GLN A 88 -4.79 -7.55 13.76
C GLN A 88 -4.43 -8.19 12.43
N GLY A 89 -5.23 -7.96 11.39
CA GLY A 89 -4.97 -8.49 10.06
C GLY A 89 -4.03 -7.61 9.23
N PHE A 90 -3.86 -6.35 9.61
CA PHE A 90 -2.89 -5.42 9.01
C PHE A 90 -2.19 -4.59 10.09
N ARG A 91 -1.16 -3.83 9.72
CA ARG A 91 -0.50 -2.89 10.63
C ARG A 91 0.04 -1.69 9.86
N ILE A 92 -0.19 -0.50 10.38
CA ILE A 92 0.47 0.72 9.93
C ILE A 92 1.59 1.07 10.91
N LEU A 93 2.81 1.17 10.40
CA LEU A 93 3.97 1.59 11.18
C LEU A 93 4.52 2.89 10.59
N TYR A 94 4.78 3.87 11.45
CA TYR A 94 5.46 5.09 11.07
C TYR A 94 6.78 5.21 11.84
N HIS A 95 7.88 5.26 11.09
CA HIS A 95 9.22 5.45 11.61
C HIS A 95 9.69 6.88 11.34
N PRO A 96 9.54 7.82 12.29
CA PRO A 96 9.89 9.23 12.08
C PRO A 96 11.39 9.47 11.91
N PHE A 97 12.22 8.54 12.40
CA PHE A 97 13.68 8.58 12.33
C PHE A 97 14.17 7.25 11.78
N ILE A 98 15.07 7.33 10.81
CA ILE A 98 15.66 6.18 10.12
C ILE A 98 17.09 6.03 10.62
N ASP A 99 17.39 4.83 11.14
CA ASP A 99 18.75 4.42 11.46
C ASP A 99 19.38 3.76 10.23
N GLU A 100 20.26 4.48 9.55
CA GLU A 100 20.94 4.02 8.34
C GLU A 100 22.01 2.93 8.62
N THR A 101 22.27 2.56 9.88
CA THR A 101 23.13 1.41 10.19
C THR A 101 22.41 0.07 10.11
N VAL A 102 21.08 0.07 10.02
CA VAL A 102 20.28 -1.13 9.74
C VAL A 102 20.67 -1.70 8.37
N THR A 103 20.83 -3.02 8.29
CA THR A 103 21.20 -3.69 7.04
C THR A 103 20.08 -4.57 6.51
N GLU A 104 20.03 -4.73 5.19
CA GLU A 104 19.07 -5.64 4.55
C GLU A 104 19.24 -7.09 5.07
N LEU A 105 20.49 -7.52 5.28
CA LEU A 105 20.79 -8.85 5.81
C LEU A 105 20.18 -9.06 7.20
N GLU A 106 20.31 -8.09 8.10
CA GLU A 106 19.69 -8.15 9.41
C GLU A 106 18.16 -8.30 9.31
N LEU A 107 17.52 -7.49 8.46
CA LEU A 107 16.07 -7.54 8.27
C LEU A 107 15.60 -8.90 7.73
N THR A 108 16.36 -9.52 6.83
CA THR A 108 16.02 -10.87 6.33
C THR A 108 16.07 -11.94 7.43
N PHE A 109 16.91 -11.79 8.45
CA PHE A 109 16.96 -12.71 9.59
C PHE A 109 15.80 -12.53 10.59
N LYS A 110 15.09 -11.39 10.54
CA LYS A 110 13.91 -11.15 11.38
C LYS A 110 12.66 -11.84 10.85
N VAL A 111 12.65 -12.21 9.56
CA VAL A 111 11.53 -12.87 8.91
C VAL A 111 11.54 -14.37 9.24
N PHE A 112 10.47 -14.86 9.85
CA PHE A 112 10.26 -16.28 10.17
C PHE A 112 8.99 -16.86 9.53
N GLY A 113 8.18 -16.03 8.87
CA GLY A 113 7.00 -16.44 8.10
C GLY A 113 5.79 -16.82 8.96
N ASN A 114 4.69 -17.11 8.28
CA ASN A 114 3.42 -17.53 8.85
C ASN A 114 3.08 -18.96 8.36
N PRO A 115 2.57 -19.88 9.20
CA PRO A 115 2.13 -21.21 8.77
C PRO A 115 1.09 -21.23 7.62
N PHE A 116 0.41 -20.10 7.38
CA PHE A 116 -0.57 -19.93 6.31
C PHE A 116 -0.03 -19.19 5.08
N ASP A 117 1.28 -18.89 5.03
CA ASP A 117 1.88 -18.18 3.91
C ASP A 117 1.66 -18.93 2.59
N ASP A 118 0.98 -18.28 1.65
CA ASP A 118 0.82 -18.76 0.29
C ASP A 118 1.12 -17.61 -0.69
N GLU A 119 2.19 -17.76 -1.47
CA GLU A 119 2.58 -16.75 -2.47
C GLU A 119 1.52 -16.58 -3.58
N SER A 120 0.62 -17.56 -3.76
CA SER A 120 -0.48 -17.44 -4.72
C SER A 120 -1.57 -16.47 -4.25
N VAL A 121 -1.74 -16.28 -2.93
CA VAL A 121 -2.81 -15.41 -2.39
C VAL A 121 -2.31 -14.04 -1.93
N PHE A 122 -1.02 -13.89 -1.60
CA PHE A 122 -0.48 -12.57 -1.25
C PHE A 122 -0.61 -11.61 -2.44
N PRO A 123 -1.13 -10.37 -2.25
CA PRO A 123 -1.42 -9.50 -3.39
C PRO A 123 -0.19 -9.14 -4.24
N VAL A 124 0.96 -8.89 -3.60
CA VAL A 124 2.17 -8.43 -4.30
C VAL A 124 3.05 -9.61 -4.68
N LYS A 125 3.40 -9.73 -5.96
CA LYS A 125 4.17 -10.87 -6.52
C LYS A 125 5.67 -10.59 -6.67
N GLY A 126 6.20 -9.65 -5.88
CA GLY A 126 7.60 -9.25 -5.98
C GLY A 126 7.99 -8.12 -5.04
N GLU A 127 9.06 -7.44 -5.41
CA GLU A 127 9.56 -6.23 -4.76
C GLU A 127 9.81 -5.19 -5.86
N PHE A 128 9.22 -4.02 -5.71
CA PHE A 128 9.25 -2.96 -6.73
C PHE A 128 9.64 -1.64 -6.10
N ALA A 129 10.56 -0.92 -6.72
CA ALA A 129 10.78 0.49 -6.39
C ALA A 129 9.60 1.34 -6.86
N VAL A 130 9.39 2.47 -6.18
CA VAL A 130 8.28 3.38 -6.47
C VAL A 130 8.83 4.74 -6.90
N GLU A 131 8.46 5.15 -8.10
CA GLU A 131 8.57 6.54 -8.56
C GLU A 131 7.26 7.28 -8.30
N MET A 132 7.35 8.51 -7.81
CA MET A 132 6.17 9.32 -7.51
C MET A 132 6.04 10.50 -8.45
N VAL A 133 4.82 10.76 -8.91
CA VAL A 133 4.49 11.89 -9.77
C VAL A 133 3.27 12.60 -9.22
N THR A 134 3.40 13.90 -8.97
CA THR A 134 2.27 14.74 -8.53
C THR A 134 1.25 14.88 -9.66
N ALA A 135 -0.03 14.75 -9.32
CA ALA A 135 -1.15 14.94 -10.22
C ALA A 135 -2.31 15.65 -9.51
N GLU A 136 -3.27 16.14 -10.29
CA GLU A 136 -4.53 16.72 -9.82
C GLU A 136 -5.67 15.97 -10.49
N GLU A 137 -6.62 15.49 -9.69
CA GLU A 137 -7.79 14.71 -10.12
C GLU A 137 -9.05 15.55 -9.88
N SER A 138 -10.05 15.42 -10.75
CA SER A 138 -11.39 16.00 -10.57
C SER A 138 -12.43 14.92 -10.30
N GLU A 139 -13.46 15.23 -9.51
CA GLU A 139 -14.56 14.29 -9.25
C GLU A 139 -15.32 13.89 -10.54
N ASP A 140 -15.22 14.69 -11.60
CA ASP A 140 -15.85 14.38 -12.90
C ASP A 140 -15.03 13.39 -13.74
N ASP A 141 -13.80 13.02 -13.34
CA ASP A 141 -12.89 12.14 -14.10
C ASP A 141 -13.32 10.65 -14.08
N TYR A 142 -14.52 10.34 -13.57
CA TYR A 142 -15.11 9.00 -13.51
C TYR A 142 -15.53 8.43 -14.88
N THR A 143 -15.68 9.27 -15.91
CA THR A 143 -16.35 8.85 -17.16
C THR A 143 -15.43 8.27 -18.23
N ASP A 144 -14.10 8.28 -18.02
CA ASP A 144 -13.13 7.80 -19.00
C ASP A 144 -12.59 6.41 -18.62
N GLU A 145 -12.48 5.50 -19.61
CA GLU A 145 -11.87 4.16 -19.42
C GLU A 145 -10.41 4.25 -18.95
N ASP A 146 -9.73 5.37 -19.24
CA ASP A 146 -8.41 5.75 -18.72
C ASP A 146 -8.55 6.65 -17.47
N SER A 147 -9.51 6.37 -16.59
CA SER A 147 -9.84 7.23 -15.46
C SER A 147 -8.57 7.59 -14.70
N LEU A 148 -8.33 8.90 -14.56
CA LEU A 148 -7.27 9.43 -13.70
C LEU A 148 -7.43 8.96 -12.26
N MET A 149 -8.56 8.35 -11.87
CA MET A 149 -8.74 7.76 -10.55
C MET A 149 -8.09 6.38 -10.40
N SER A 150 -7.83 5.67 -11.51
CA SER A 150 -7.13 4.38 -11.54
C SER A 150 -5.63 4.49 -11.25
N GLY A 151 -5.05 3.34 -10.90
CA GLY A 151 -3.64 3.15 -10.60
C GLY A 151 -3.29 3.45 -9.15
N HIS A 152 -2.05 3.12 -8.81
CA HIS A 152 -1.52 3.26 -7.45
C HIS A 152 -1.35 4.73 -7.06
N LYS A 153 -1.78 5.11 -5.86
CA LYS A 153 -1.68 6.51 -5.42
C LYS A 153 -1.77 6.75 -3.91
N ILE A 154 -1.38 7.96 -3.53
CA ILE A 154 -1.63 8.58 -2.22
C ILE A 154 -2.41 9.89 -2.46
N GLY A 155 -3.44 10.17 -1.65
CA GLY A 155 -4.32 11.31 -1.86
C GLY A 155 -5.27 11.13 -3.05
N GLY A 156 -5.85 12.23 -3.54
CA GLY A 156 -6.85 12.19 -4.63
C GLY A 156 -8.21 11.62 -4.20
N PHE A 157 -8.93 11.06 -5.18
CA PHE A 157 -10.22 10.39 -4.98
C PHE A 157 -10.07 8.86 -5.13
N PRO A 158 -10.61 8.01 -4.25
CA PRO A 158 -10.44 6.57 -4.38
C PRO A 158 -11.15 5.97 -5.59
N LEU A 159 -10.54 4.99 -6.24
CA LEU A 159 -11.22 4.15 -7.23
C LEU A 159 -12.09 3.11 -6.50
N ILE A 160 -13.39 3.37 -6.42
CA ILE A 160 -14.34 2.42 -5.84
C ILE A 160 -14.81 1.43 -6.91
N THR A 161 -14.52 0.14 -6.74
CA THR A 161 -14.91 -0.89 -7.72
C THR A 161 -16.35 -1.39 -7.48
N ARG A 162 -16.67 -1.86 -6.26
CA ARG A 162 -18.01 -2.35 -5.91
C ARG A 162 -18.65 -1.57 -4.78
N TYR A 163 -17.91 -1.33 -3.70
CA TYR A 163 -18.48 -0.75 -2.49
C TYR A 163 -17.46 0.09 -1.73
N ASP A 164 -17.85 1.31 -1.35
CA ASP A 164 -17.07 2.12 -0.40
C ASP A 164 -17.46 1.68 1.02
N PRO A 165 -16.53 1.12 1.82
CA PRO A 165 -16.80 0.67 3.18
C PRO A 165 -17.09 1.81 4.16
N ARG A 166 -16.80 3.06 3.79
CA ARG A 166 -16.97 4.21 4.66
C ARG A 166 -18.41 4.69 4.65
N SER A 167 -18.92 4.98 5.85
CA SER A 167 -20.22 5.66 5.95
C SER A 167 -20.09 7.14 5.51
N PRO A 168 -21.19 7.82 5.12
CA PRO A 168 -21.17 9.25 4.83
C PRO A 168 -20.70 10.17 5.98
N HIS A 169 -20.55 9.63 7.19
CA HIS A 169 -20.08 10.35 8.37
C HIS A 169 -18.73 9.82 8.89
N ASP A 170 -18.10 8.91 8.16
CA ASP A 170 -16.76 8.44 8.47
C ASP A 170 -15.77 9.59 8.28
N SER A 171 -14.92 9.85 9.28
CA SER A 171 -13.97 10.96 9.22
C SER A 171 -12.70 10.61 8.46
N ARG A 172 -12.51 9.33 8.06
CA ARG A 172 -11.37 8.84 7.30
C ARG A 172 -11.48 9.18 5.82
N ASP A 173 -11.36 10.47 5.54
CA ASP A 173 -11.59 11.10 4.24
C ASP A 173 -10.31 11.24 3.38
N PHE A 174 -9.13 10.95 3.93
CA PHE A 174 -7.87 10.93 3.20
C PHE A 174 -7.54 9.52 2.71
N LEU A 175 -7.32 9.38 1.41
CA LEU A 175 -6.78 8.14 0.82
C LEU A 175 -5.28 8.04 1.14
N LEU A 176 -4.95 7.24 2.15
CA LEU A 176 -3.59 7.08 2.64
C LEU A 176 -2.73 6.26 1.67
N LEU A 177 -3.32 5.24 1.04
CA LEU A 177 -2.73 4.46 -0.03
C LEU A 177 -3.83 3.75 -0.82
N GLN A 178 -3.70 3.73 -2.15
CA GLN A 178 -4.42 2.83 -3.04
C GLN A 178 -3.40 2.03 -3.86
N LEU A 179 -3.62 0.71 -3.95
CA LEU A 179 -2.88 -0.19 -4.83
C LEU A 179 -3.88 -0.94 -5.68
N ASP A 180 -3.82 -0.73 -6.99
CA ASP A 180 -4.65 -1.45 -7.95
C ASP A 180 -4.01 -2.80 -8.27
N SER A 181 -4.77 -3.73 -8.84
CA SER A 181 -4.15 -4.86 -9.52
C SER A 181 -3.33 -4.34 -10.71
N ASP A 182 -2.10 -4.81 -10.85
CA ASP A 182 -1.13 -4.32 -11.81
C ASP A 182 -0.41 -5.51 -12.44
N PHE A 183 -0.40 -5.52 -13.77
CA PHE A 183 0.25 -6.52 -14.57
C PHE A 183 1.00 -5.86 -15.72
N SER A 184 2.11 -6.48 -16.10
CA SER A 184 2.89 -6.12 -17.27
C SER A 184 2.99 -7.33 -18.19
N GLY A 185 3.25 -7.10 -19.46
CA GLY A 185 3.58 -8.19 -20.37
C GLY A 185 4.39 -7.73 -21.55
N ASP A 186 5.21 -8.64 -22.06
CA ASP A 186 6.10 -8.38 -23.19
C ASP A 186 5.79 -9.37 -24.32
N MET A 187 5.93 -8.89 -25.56
CA MET A 187 5.92 -9.75 -26.73
C MET A 187 7.33 -10.27 -26.97
N GLY A 188 7.51 -11.58 -26.86
CA GLY A 188 8.74 -12.27 -27.22
C GLY A 188 9.00 -12.25 -28.73
N GLU A 189 10.26 -12.41 -29.12
CA GLU A 189 10.68 -12.42 -30.53
C GLU A 189 10.06 -13.59 -31.33
N ASP A 190 9.64 -14.66 -30.65
CA ASP A 190 8.96 -15.82 -31.22
C ASP A 190 7.43 -15.66 -31.32
N GLY A 191 6.90 -14.50 -30.93
CA GLY A 191 5.48 -14.20 -30.89
C GLY A 191 4.74 -14.72 -29.65
N SER A 192 5.45 -15.26 -28.66
CA SER A 192 4.87 -15.56 -27.34
C SER A 192 4.61 -14.28 -26.54
N PHE A 193 3.51 -14.22 -25.79
CA PHE A 193 3.24 -13.13 -24.85
C PHE A 193 3.59 -13.60 -23.45
N THR A 194 4.46 -12.87 -22.75
CA THR A 194 4.68 -13.07 -21.33
C THR A 194 3.70 -12.21 -20.56
N PHE A 195 3.03 -12.80 -19.58
CA PHE A 195 2.19 -12.09 -18.63
C PHE A 195 2.84 -12.16 -17.26
N ARG A 196 3.00 -11.02 -16.61
CA ARG A 196 3.59 -10.90 -15.28
C ARG A 196 2.67 -10.07 -14.40
N GLU A 197 2.05 -10.74 -13.44
CA GLU A 197 1.35 -10.10 -12.34
C GLU A 197 2.37 -9.43 -11.42
N LYS A 198 2.17 -8.16 -11.09
CA LYS A 198 2.92 -7.43 -10.08
C LYS A 198 2.12 -7.33 -8.80
N ILE A 199 0.84 -6.94 -8.92
CA ILE A 199 -0.13 -6.89 -7.84
C ILE A 199 -1.43 -7.55 -8.32
N MET A 200 -2.03 -8.41 -7.51
CA MET A 200 -3.32 -9.04 -7.80
C MET A 200 -4.20 -9.09 -6.56
N TRP A 201 -5.29 -8.32 -6.59
CA TRP A 201 -6.31 -8.33 -5.54
C TRP A 201 -7.50 -9.17 -6.00
N GLY A 202 -7.52 -10.46 -5.65
CA GLY A 202 -8.58 -11.37 -6.10
C GLY A 202 -8.69 -11.42 -7.64
N ASP A 203 -9.86 -11.07 -8.20
CA ASP A 203 -10.09 -10.98 -9.65
C ASP A 203 -9.93 -9.52 -10.13
N ALA A 204 -8.68 -9.07 -10.22
CA ALA A 204 -8.29 -7.73 -10.69
C ALA A 204 -8.91 -6.54 -9.90
N GLY A 205 -8.87 -6.63 -8.58
CA GLY A 205 -9.39 -5.63 -7.65
C GLY A 205 -8.45 -4.50 -7.25
N VAL A 206 -8.82 -3.81 -6.17
CA VAL A 206 -8.11 -2.64 -5.61
C VAL A 206 -8.07 -2.70 -4.08
N GLY A 207 -6.90 -2.44 -3.49
CA GLY A 207 -6.71 -2.29 -2.05
C GLY A 207 -6.56 -0.82 -1.65
N HIS A 208 -7.18 -0.45 -0.53
CA HIS A 208 -7.26 0.91 -0.02
C HIS A 208 -6.93 1.00 1.48
N PHE A 209 -6.27 2.09 1.85
CA PHE A 209 -6.10 2.54 3.22
C PHE A 209 -6.62 3.97 3.35
N PHE A 210 -7.45 4.24 4.36
CA PHE A 210 -8.01 5.56 4.62
C PHE A 210 -7.71 6.03 6.03
N ILE A 211 -7.47 7.33 6.19
CA ILE A 211 -7.20 7.96 7.49
C ILE A 211 -7.92 9.30 7.60
N ASP A 212 -8.21 9.71 8.83
CA ASP A 212 -8.68 11.07 9.12
C ASP A 212 -7.55 12.08 8.88
N ARG A 213 -7.84 13.21 8.20
CA ARG A 213 -6.83 14.23 7.90
C ARG A 213 -6.20 14.86 9.14
N GLU A 214 -6.94 15.01 10.23
CA GLU A 214 -6.39 15.54 11.49
C GLU A 214 -5.51 14.49 12.17
N ALA A 215 -5.89 13.21 12.15
CA ALA A 215 -5.04 12.13 12.61
C ALA A 215 -3.73 12.04 11.81
N LEU A 216 -3.78 12.19 10.49
CA LEU A 216 -2.60 12.25 9.63
C LEU A 216 -1.66 13.42 10.01
N LYS A 217 -2.20 14.62 10.25
CA LYS A 217 -1.42 15.78 10.72
C LYS A 217 -0.75 15.53 12.07
N LEU A 218 -1.43 14.78 12.95
CA LEU A 218 -0.93 14.40 14.26
C LEU A 218 0.00 13.18 14.23
N LEU A 219 0.21 12.58 13.05
CA LEU A 219 1.00 11.36 12.84
C LEU A 219 0.45 10.18 13.65
N ASP A 220 -0.87 10.16 13.87
CA ASP A 220 -1.58 9.11 14.59
C ASP A 220 -2.20 8.13 13.59
N PHE A 221 -1.52 7.02 13.36
CA PHE A 221 -1.95 5.96 12.45
C PHE A 221 -2.69 4.83 13.17
N SER A 222 -3.19 5.06 14.39
CA SER A 222 -3.89 4.02 15.17
C SER A 222 -5.29 3.70 14.62
N ASP A 223 -5.97 4.66 13.99
CA ASP A 223 -7.27 4.50 13.35
C ASP A 223 -7.18 4.71 11.83
N VAL A 224 -6.76 3.66 11.14
CA VAL A 224 -6.73 3.57 9.68
C VAL A 224 -7.75 2.52 9.26
N LEU A 225 -8.55 2.80 8.24
CA LEU A 225 -9.43 1.82 7.63
C LEU A 225 -8.69 1.13 6.49
N TYR A 226 -8.62 -0.20 6.51
CA TYR A 226 -8.11 -1.03 5.42
C TYR A 226 -9.24 -1.81 4.76
N TYR A 227 -9.35 -1.70 3.44
CA TYR A 227 -10.34 -2.44 2.67
C TYR A 227 -9.81 -2.80 1.30
N TRP A 228 -10.20 -3.95 0.78
CA TRP A 228 -9.98 -4.31 -0.61
C TRP A 228 -11.20 -5.05 -1.14
N ASP A 229 -11.48 -4.88 -2.42
CA ASP A 229 -12.48 -5.64 -3.16
C ASP A 229 -11.95 -5.97 -4.56
N ASN A 230 -12.72 -6.77 -5.30
CA ASN A 230 -12.41 -7.18 -6.67
C ASN A 230 -13.62 -7.02 -7.58
N THR A 231 -13.35 -6.98 -8.89
CA THR A 231 -14.37 -6.77 -9.91
C THR A 231 -15.24 -7.99 -10.19
#